data_AF-A0A017TB90-F1
#
_entry.id   AF-A0A017TB90-F1
#
_cell.length_a   1.000
_cell.length_b   1.000
_cell.length_c   1.000
_cell.angle_alpha   90.00
_cell.angle_beta   90.00
_cell.angle_gamma   90.00
#
_symmetry.space_group_name_H-M   'P 1'
#
loop_
_entity.id
_entity.type
_entity.pdbx_description
1 polymer ?
#
loop_
_entity_poly.entity_id
_entity_poly.type
_entity_poly.pdbx_seq_one_letter_code
_entity_poly.pdbx_strand_id
1 'polypeptide(L)'
;MMAAAVRRACQPRKETARTIALKEQLLLVTECVRRRMVSDLEAFLLPLQAASPPRFSAWMTSQADWDRFTKALASLKEALEGVNLAEGARRDGSSSGGAAFTLCERSALTERIFLARTLASGDLTWFVARVESVQGHGQQTRDVVTGVRRHAEKPPKPAAVEDGQRRLAPSAWQELAAGAKAVEDGAPALAEATCALWPQAVEALGGSAACRDKRTHYYFAHCNLRESPPGPTVTKVGSATERTPGDLQVSVSLVQ
;
A
#
# COMPACT_ATOMS: atom_id res chain seq x y z
N MET A 1 -3.44 8.85 -17.66
CA MET A 1 -3.00 8.05 -18.84
C MET A 1 -1.80 7.13 -18.57
N MET A 2 -0.80 7.52 -17.78
CA MET A 2 0.44 6.73 -17.59
C MET A 2 0.24 5.35 -16.94
N ALA A 3 -0.60 5.26 -15.89
CA ALA A 3 -0.93 3.98 -15.28
C ALA A 3 -1.57 2.99 -16.27
N ALA A 4 -2.27 3.48 -17.30
CA ALA A 4 -2.84 2.61 -18.35
C ALA A 4 -1.79 2.15 -19.36
N ALA A 5 -0.74 2.94 -19.63
CA ALA A 5 0.37 2.55 -20.50
C ALA A 5 1.26 1.49 -19.83
N VAL A 6 1.63 1.70 -18.55
CA VAL A 6 2.39 0.71 -17.77
C VAL A 6 1.60 -0.59 -17.65
N ARG A 7 0.30 -0.50 -17.35
CA ARG A 7 -0.59 -1.67 -17.31
C ARG A 7 -0.59 -2.42 -18.64
N ARG A 8 -0.77 -1.74 -19.78
CA ARG A 8 -0.74 -2.37 -21.10
C ARG A 8 0.61 -3.04 -21.41
N ALA A 9 1.73 -2.40 -21.05
CA ALA A 9 3.06 -2.95 -21.30
C ALA A 9 3.40 -4.17 -20.43
N CYS A 10 2.92 -4.18 -19.18
CA CYS A 10 3.19 -5.25 -18.22
C CYS A 10 1.99 -6.18 -18.02
N GLN A 11 1.03 -6.19 -18.94
CA GLN A 11 -0.16 -7.03 -18.83
C GLN A 11 0.22 -8.51 -19.05
N PRO A 12 -0.38 -9.42 -18.26
CA PRO A 12 -0.18 -10.85 -18.45
C PRO A 12 -0.79 -11.30 -19.77
N ARG A 13 -0.12 -12.21 -20.48
CA ARG A 13 -0.53 -12.68 -21.82
C ARG A 13 -1.74 -13.62 -21.81
N LYS A 14 -2.03 -14.26 -20.68
CA LYS A 14 -3.17 -15.17 -20.49
C LYS A 14 -3.69 -15.02 -19.05
N GLU A 15 -5.01 -15.02 -18.88
CA GLU A 15 -5.64 -15.09 -17.56
C GLU A 15 -5.63 -16.53 -17.04
N THR A 16 -5.41 -16.71 -15.74
CA THR A 16 -5.39 -18.03 -15.10
C THR A 16 -6.39 -18.06 -13.95
N ALA A 17 -7.25 -19.07 -13.89
CA ALA A 17 -8.27 -19.22 -12.85
C ALA A 17 -7.75 -19.91 -11.56
N ARG A 18 -6.47 -20.34 -11.53
CA ARG A 18 -5.89 -21.08 -10.40
C ARG A 18 -5.09 -20.15 -9.49
N THR A 19 -5.30 -20.24 -8.17
CA THR A 19 -4.71 -19.35 -7.16
C THR A 19 -3.17 -19.31 -7.17
N ILE A 20 -2.49 -20.43 -7.44
CA ILE A 20 -1.02 -20.46 -7.55
C ILE A 20 -0.56 -19.70 -8.80
N ALA A 21 -1.17 -20.01 -9.95
CA ALA A 21 -0.85 -19.35 -11.22
C ALA A 21 -1.11 -17.83 -11.15
N LEU A 22 -2.12 -17.40 -10.39
CA LEU A 22 -2.38 -15.98 -10.13
C LEU A 22 -1.22 -15.31 -9.38
N LYS A 23 -0.63 -15.96 -8.36
CA LYS A 23 0.50 -15.40 -7.60
C LYS A 23 1.74 -15.25 -8.48
N GLU A 24 2.08 -16.28 -9.24
CA GLU A 24 3.20 -16.24 -10.20
C GLU A 24 3.01 -15.12 -11.22
N GLN A 25 1.77 -14.98 -11.73
CA GLN A 25 1.39 -13.92 -12.66
C GLN A 25 1.55 -12.53 -12.02
N LEU A 26 1.13 -12.34 -10.76
CA LEU A 26 1.32 -11.09 -10.04
C LEU A 26 2.81 -10.74 -9.88
N LEU A 27 3.65 -11.72 -9.53
CA LEU A 27 5.10 -11.52 -9.40
C LEU A 27 5.74 -11.12 -10.75
N LEU A 28 5.41 -11.80 -11.84
CA LEU A 28 5.91 -11.47 -13.18
C LEU A 28 5.50 -10.05 -13.61
N VAL A 29 4.25 -9.66 -13.34
CA VAL A 29 3.76 -8.31 -13.63
C VAL A 29 4.51 -7.28 -12.79
N THR A 30 4.67 -7.50 -11.49
CA THR A 30 5.39 -6.58 -10.59
C THR A 30 6.85 -6.42 -10.99
N GLU A 31 7.51 -7.51 -11.37
CA GLU A 31 8.89 -7.47 -11.86
C GLU A 31 9.00 -6.71 -13.20
N CYS A 32 8.04 -6.86 -14.12
CA CYS A 32 7.98 -6.01 -15.31
C CYS A 32 7.86 -4.51 -14.96
N VAL A 33 6.97 -4.17 -14.01
CA VAL A 33 6.80 -2.79 -13.55
C VAL A 33 8.07 -2.27 -12.88
N ARG A 34 8.77 -3.11 -12.11
CA ARG A 34 10.05 -2.75 -11.49
C ARG A 34 11.12 -2.42 -12.52
N ARG A 35 11.31 -3.25 -13.55
CA ARG A 35 12.25 -2.95 -14.65
C ARG A 35 11.89 -1.64 -15.36
N ARG A 36 10.59 -1.39 -15.56
CA ARG A 36 10.13 -0.12 -16.14
C ARG A 36 10.44 1.08 -15.24
N MET A 37 10.24 0.93 -13.93
CA MET A 37 10.57 1.94 -12.92
C MET A 37 12.05 2.30 -12.94
N VAL A 38 12.94 1.31 -12.99
CA VAL A 38 14.39 1.53 -13.12
C VAL A 38 14.71 2.28 -14.41
N SER A 39 14.20 1.83 -15.55
CA SER A 39 14.45 2.50 -16.84
C SER A 39 13.95 3.94 -16.88
N ASP A 40 12.76 4.23 -16.32
CA ASP A 40 12.23 5.59 -16.28
C ASP A 40 13.01 6.48 -15.27
N LEU A 41 13.56 5.91 -14.19
CA LEU A 41 14.46 6.63 -13.27
C LEU A 41 15.80 6.94 -13.93
N GLU A 42 16.41 6.02 -14.66
CA GLU A 42 17.68 6.22 -15.36
C GLU A 42 17.62 7.41 -16.33
N ALA A 43 16.50 7.58 -17.03
CA ALA A 43 16.27 8.70 -17.94
C ALA A 43 16.38 10.08 -17.25
N PHE A 44 16.11 10.15 -15.95
CA PHE A 44 16.27 11.35 -15.13
C PHE A 44 17.64 11.38 -14.42
N LEU A 45 18.06 10.25 -13.85
CA LEU A 45 19.21 10.17 -12.95
C LEU A 45 20.55 10.25 -13.70
N LEU A 46 20.67 9.69 -14.92
CA LEU A 46 21.94 9.73 -15.67
C LEU A 46 22.34 11.16 -16.07
N PRO A 47 21.44 12.01 -16.65
CA PRO A 47 21.76 13.41 -16.86
C PRO A 47 22.09 14.15 -15.57
N LEU A 48 21.37 13.84 -14.48
CA LEU A 48 21.61 14.46 -13.17
C LEU A 48 22.97 14.09 -12.59
N GLN A 49 23.44 12.86 -12.80
CA GLN A 49 24.76 12.41 -12.35
C GLN A 49 25.88 13.24 -12.99
N ALA A 50 25.78 13.49 -14.30
CA ALA A 50 26.75 14.31 -15.02
C ALA A 50 26.67 15.79 -14.61
N ALA A 51 25.46 16.32 -14.45
CA ALA A 51 25.25 17.74 -14.15
C ALA A 51 25.50 18.11 -12.68
N SER A 52 25.19 17.22 -11.73
CA SER A 52 25.28 17.48 -10.29
C SER A 52 25.43 16.17 -9.49
N PRO A 53 26.66 15.66 -9.33
CA PRO A 53 26.93 14.47 -8.55
C PRO A 53 26.38 14.51 -7.11
N PRO A 54 26.45 15.65 -6.37
CA PRO A 54 25.86 15.72 -5.03
C PRO A 54 24.33 15.53 -5.05
N ARG A 55 23.61 16.12 -6.01
CA ARG A 55 22.15 15.94 -6.13
C ARG A 55 21.81 14.52 -6.53
N PHE A 56 22.57 13.92 -7.46
CA PHE A 56 22.40 12.50 -7.82
C PHE A 56 22.56 11.59 -6.59
N SER A 57 23.63 11.78 -5.80
CA SER A 57 23.85 11.01 -4.57
C SER A 57 22.68 11.13 -3.60
N ALA A 58 22.17 12.34 -3.39
CA ALA A 58 21.02 12.56 -2.52
C ALA A 58 19.72 11.92 -3.06
N TRP A 59 19.53 11.87 -4.39
CA TRP A 59 18.44 11.11 -5.01
C TRP A 59 18.59 9.59 -4.83
N MET A 60 19.81 9.06 -4.91
CA MET A 60 20.07 7.63 -4.66
C MET A 60 19.78 7.25 -3.20
N THR A 61 20.16 8.10 -2.24
CA THR A 61 19.77 7.93 -0.84
C THR A 61 18.25 7.94 -0.69
N SER A 62 17.55 8.91 -1.30
CA SER A 62 16.08 8.97 -1.28
C SER A 62 15.43 7.75 -1.95
N GLN A 63 16.04 7.17 -2.98
CA GLN A 63 15.57 5.91 -3.59
C GLN A 63 15.70 4.74 -2.62
N ALA A 64 16.82 4.61 -1.91
CA ALA A 64 17.00 3.56 -0.92
C ALA A 64 16.03 3.70 0.27
N ASP A 65 15.76 4.94 0.71
CA ASP A 65 14.72 5.21 1.72
C ASP A 65 13.33 4.82 1.20
N TRP A 66 13.05 5.10 -0.07
CA TRP A 66 11.78 4.74 -0.69
C TRP A 66 11.60 3.22 -0.80
N ASP A 67 12.66 2.48 -1.15
CA ASP A 67 12.63 1.01 -1.18
C ASP A 67 12.37 0.43 0.22
N ARG A 68 13.01 0.97 1.27
CA ARG A 68 12.75 0.57 2.66
C ARG A 68 11.31 0.85 3.09
N PHE A 69 10.83 2.07 2.83
CA PHE A 69 9.48 2.48 3.17
C PHE A 69 8.41 1.62 2.47
N THR A 70 8.55 1.41 1.16
CA THR A 70 7.57 0.63 0.40
C THR A 70 7.56 -0.83 0.79
N LYS A 71 8.71 -1.42 1.11
CA LYS A 71 8.79 -2.76 1.68
C LYS A 71 8.08 -2.83 3.04
N ALA A 72 8.31 -1.88 3.94
CA ALA A 72 7.63 -1.83 5.23
C ALA A 72 6.10 -1.69 5.06
N LEU A 73 5.66 -0.81 4.16
CA LEU A 73 4.24 -0.59 3.86
C LEU A 73 3.57 -1.84 3.27
N ALA A 74 4.22 -2.51 2.32
CA ALA A 74 3.73 -3.73 1.70
C ALA A 74 3.70 -4.92 2.68
N SER A 75 4.73 -5.06 3.52
CA SER A 75 4.76 -6.06 4.59
C SER A 75 3.66 -5.83 5.62
N LEU A 76 3.42 -4.57 6.01
CA LEU A 76 2.35 -4.23 6.93
C LEU A 76 0.98 -4.56 6.33
N LYS A 77 0.76 -4.26 5.04
CA LYS A 77 -0.48 -4.64 4.36
C LYS A 77 -0.73 -6.14 4.40
N GLU A 78 0.28 -6.94 4.04
CA GLU A 78 0.18 -8.40 4.11
C GLU A 78 -0.05 -8.89 5.54
N ALA A 79 0.62 -8.30 6.53
CA ALA A 79 0.44 -8.66 7.93
C ALA A 79 -0.98 -8.36 8.42
N LEU A 80 -1.65 -7.34 7.89
CA LEU A 80 -3.03 -7.01 8.24
C LEU A 80 -4.08 -7.85 7.52
N GLU A 81 -3.71 -8.60 6.47
CA GLU A 81 -4.64 -9.50 5.80
C GLU A 81 -5.14 -10.58 6.77
N GLY A 82 -6.46 -10.64 6.94
CA GLY A 82 -7.13 -11.58 7.83
C GLY A 82 -6.94 -11.30 9.32
N VAL A 83 -6.37 -10.17 9.72
CA VAL A 83 -6.22 -9.78 11.14
C VAL A 83 -7.39 -8.93 11.61
N ASN A 84 -7.99 -9.31 12.74
CA ASN A 84 -8.88 -8.49 13.53
C ASN A 84 -8.12 -7.94 14.74
N LEU A 85 -7.75 -6.65 14.68
CA LEU A 85 -6.95 -6.00 15.72
C LEU A 85 -7.72 -5.85 17.04
N ALA A 86 -9.06 -5.71 17.00
CA ALA A 86 -9.87 -5.53 18.19
C ALA A 86 -9.96 -6.83 19.00
N GLU A 87 -10.07 -7.97 18.31
CA GLU A 87 -10.12 -9.30 18.94
C GLU A 87 -8.74 -9.89 19.21
N GLY A 88 -7.69 -9.32 18.60
CA GLY A 88 -6.35 -9.86 18.64
C GLY A 88 -6.24 -11.23 17.98
N ALA A 89 -6.99 -11.42 16.90
CA ALA A 89 -7.13 -12.69 16.21
C ALA A 89 -6.81 -12.56 14.73
N ARG A 90 -6.46 -13.69 14.11
CA ARG A 90 -6.24 -13.82 12.67
C ARG A 90 -7.06 -15.02 12.16
N ARG A 91 -7.69 -14.85 11.00
CA ARG A 91 -8.27 -15.98 10.26
C ARG A 91 -7.20 -16.75 9.53
N ASP A 92 -7.24 -18.07 9.65
CA ASP A 92 -6.39 -18.96 8.86
C ASP A 92 -7.00 -19.17 7.49
N GLY A 93 -6.68 -18.27 6.56
CA GLY A 93 -7.05 -18.38 5.15
C GLY A 93 -5.82 -18.53 4.26
N SER A 94 -5.96 -19.28 3.16
CA SER A 94 -4.95 -19.42 2.10
C SER A 94 -4.69 -18.14 1.30
N SER A 95 -5.38 -17.04 1.66
CA SER A 95 -5.26 -15.71 1.05
C SER A 95 -3.96 -14.97 1.40
N SER A 96 -3.26 -15.36 2.48
CA SER A 96 -2.01 -14.73 2.99
C SER A 96 -0.73 -15.08 2.18
N GLY A 97 -0.90 -15.31 0.88
CA GLY A 97 0.17 -15.80 0.02
C GLY A 97 1.02 -14.73 -0.64
N GLY A 98 1.20 -13.56 -0.03
CA GLY A 98 1.99 -12.47 -0.58
C GLY A 98 1.27 -11.62 -1.63
N ALA A 99 0.00 -11.90 -1.93
CA ALA A 99 -0.74 -11.15 -2.94
C ALA A 99 -0.95 -9.68 -2.55
N ALA A 100 -1.25 -9.42 -1.27
CA ALA A 100 -1.41 -8.07 -0.75
C ALA A 100 -0.08 -7.31 -0.80
N PHE A 101 1.02 -7.97 -0.42
CA PHE A 101 2.38 -7.44 -0.59
C PHE A 101 2.64 -7.06 -2.05
N THR A 102 2.48 -8.01 -2.98
CA THR A 102 2.82 -7.80 -4.41
C THR A 102 1.97 -6.71 -5.05
N LEU A 103 0.68 -6.62 -4.71
CA LEU A 103 -0.20 -5.56 -5.21
C LEU A 103 0.17 -4.18 -4.66
N CYS A 104 0.54 -4.11 -3.38
CA CYS A 104 1.04 -2.90 -2.74
C CYS A 104 2.31 -2.40 -3.43
N GLU A 105 3.28 -3.30 -3.60
CA GLU A 105 4.56 -2.99 -4.24
C GLU A 105 4.35 -2.50 -5.67
N ARG A 106 3.50 -3.17 -6.46
CA ARG A 106 3.17 -2.75 -7.83
C ARG A 106 2.58 -1.35 -7.88
N SER A 107 1.70 -1.02 -6.94
CA SER A 107 1.10 0.31 -6.82
C SER A 107 2.18 1.36 -6.55
N ALA A 108 3.04 1.12 -5.55
CA ALA A 108 4.13 2.01 -5.21
C ALA A 108 5.11 2.21 -6.40
N LEU A 109 5.53 1.13 -7.07
CA LEU A 109 6.38 1.20 -8.26
C LEU A 109 5.76 2.04 -9.38
N THR A 110 4.43 1.96 -9.54
CA THR A 110 3.70 2.77 -10.54
C THR A 110 3.74 4.25 -10.20
N GLU A 111 3.58 4.61 -8.93
CA GLU A 111 3.73 6.00 -8.47
C GLU A 111 5.18 6.49 -8.61
N ARG A 112 6.16 5.61 -8.43
CA ARG A 112 7.58 5.95 -8.66
C ARG A 112 7.90 6.18 -10.14
N ILE A 113 7.33 5.38 -11.05
CA ILE A 113 7.38 5.63 -12.50
C ILE A 113 6.77 7.00 -12.83
N PHE A 114 5.63 7.31 -12.24
CA PHE A 114 4.95 8.60 -12.44
C PHE A 114 5.85 9.77 -12.01
N LEU A 115 6.44 9.68 -10.82
CA LEU A 115 7.41 10.67 -10.34
C LEU A 115 8.63 10.79 -11.28
N ALA A 116 9.25 9.66 -11.66
CA ALA A 116 10.44 9.65 -12.52
C ALA A 116 10.21 10.36 -13.85
N ARG A 117 9.05 10.11 -14.48
CA ARG A 117 8.68 10.76 -15.74
C ARG A 117 8.35 12.24 -15.57
N THR A 118 7.72 12.61 -14.46
CA THR A 118 7.48 14.03 -14.13
C THR A 118 8.83 14.75 -14.02
N LEU A 119 9.78 14.18 -13.27
CA LEU A 119 11.13 14.72 -13.11
C LEU A 119 11.85 14.85 -14.46
N ALA A 120 11.78 13.83 -15.32
CA ALA A 120 12.40 13.87 -16.64
C ALA A 120 11.76 14.92 -17.57
N SER A 121 10.44 15.14 -17.46
CA SER A 121 9.73 16.14 -18.29
C SER A 121 9.90 17.58 -17.81
N GLY A 122 10.18 17.79 -16.52
CA GLY A 122 10.15 19.10 -15.89
C GLY A 122 8.74 19.69 -15.67
N ASP A 123 7.68 19.06 -16.18
CA ASP A 123 6.30 19.50 -16.01
C ASP A 123 5.72 19.00 -14.67
N LEU A 124 5.59 19.92 -13.71
CA LEU A 124 5.09 19.62 -12.37
C LEU A 124 3.57 19.56 -12.27
N THR A 125 2.84 20.07 -13.26
CA THR A 125 1.39 20.28 -13.14
C THR A 125 0.69 18.98 -12.81
N TRP A 126 1.06 17.90 -13.49
CA TRP A 126 0.49 16.57 -13.23
C TRP A 126 0.88 16.02 -11.86
N PHE A 127 2.11 16.25 -11.41
CA PHE A 127 2.57 15.77 -10.12
C PHE A 127 1.90 16.49 -8.96
N VAL A 128 1.77 17.81 -9.03
CA VAL A 128 1.05 18.61 -8.04
C VAL A 128 -0.41 18.15 -7.97
N ALA A 129 -1.10 18.05 -9.11
CA ALA A 129 -2.46 17.56 -9.17
C ALA A 129 -2.59 16.13 -8.61
N ARG A 130 -1.62 15.24 -8.89
CA ARG A 130 -1.60 13.89 -8.33
C ARG A 130 -1.46 13.92 -6.81
N VAL A 131 -0.49 14.67 -6.27
CA VAL A 131 -0.28 14.84 -4.83
C VAL A 131 -1.57 15.32 -4.17
N GLU A 132 -2.23 16.33 -4.71
CA GLU A 132 -3.48 16.87 -4.18
C GLU A 132 -4.64 15.88 -4.27
N SER A 133 -4.75 15.13 -5.37
CA SER A 133 -5.83 14.15 -5.57
C SER A 133 -5.82 12.99 -4.57
N VAL A 134 -4.66 12.68 -3.97
CA VAL A 134 -4.51 11.53 -3.07
C VAL A 134 -4.52 11.89 -1.59
N GLN A 135 -4.69 13.17 -1.22
CA GLN A 135 -4.60 13.62 0.17
C GLN A 135 -5.54 12.85 1.10
N GLY A 136 -6.83 12.74 0.73
CA GLY A 136 -7.82 12.02 1.55
C GLY A 136 -7.48 10.54 1.73
N HIS A 137 -6.98 9.89 0.68
CA HIS A 137 -6.55 8.49 0.77
C HIS A 137 -5.28 8.32 1.61
N GLY A 138 -4.33 9.25 1.50
CA GLY A 138 -3.13 9.30 2.31
C GLY A 138 -3.43 9.51 3.80
N GLN A 139 -4.38 10.40 4.12
CA GLN A 139 -4.84 10.61 5.49
C GLN A 139 -5.50 9.33 6.06
N GLN A 140 -6.41 8.70 5.31
CA GLN A 140 -7.03 7.45 5.74
C GLN A 140 -5.98 6.36 6.02
N THR A 141 -5.00 6.20 5.14
CA THR A 141 -3.95 5.21 5.32
C THR A 141 -3.09 5.52 6.54
N ARG A 142 -2.74 6.80 6.77
CA ARG A 142 -2.04 7.24 7.98
C ARG A 142 -2.82 6.88 9.24
N ASP A 143 -4.12 7.14 9.27
CA ASP A 143 -4.97 6.84 10.43
C ASP A 143 -5.01 5.34 10.73
N VAL A 144 -5.10 4.49 9.70
CA VAL A 144 -5.00 3.02 9.84
C VAL A 144 -3.65 2.62 10.42
N VAL A 145 -2.54 3.12 9.87
CA VAL A 145 -1.19 2.80 10.36
C VAL A 145 -1.03 3.22 11.83
N THR A 146 -1.51 4.41 12.18
CA THR A 146 -1.50 4.89 13.57
C THR A 146 -2.38 4.05 14.48
N GLY A 147 -3.57 3.66 14.03
CA GLY A 147 -4.46 2.75 14.73
C GLY A 147 -3.79 1.41 15.01
N VAL A 148 -3.15 0.81 13.99
CA VAL A 148 -2.41 -0.45 14.11
C VAL A 148 -1.29 -0.33 15.13
N ARG A 149 -0.47 0.72 15.07
CA ARG A 149 0.63 0.91 16.03
C ARG A 149 0.10 0.97 17.46
N ARG A 150 -0.93 1.79 17.71
CA ARG A 150 -1.50 1.94 19.06
C ARG A 150 -2.07 0.62 19.59
N HIS A 151 -2.79 -0.14 18.77
CA HIS A 151 -3.33 -1.45 19.16
C HIS A 151 -2.20 -2.46 19.41
N ALA A 152 -1.18 -2.48 18.57
CA ALA A 152 -0.08 -3.43 18.67
C ALA A 152 0.86 -3.14 19.87
N GLU A 153 1.03 -1.87 20.25
CA GLU A 153 1.77 -1.47 21.46
C GLU A 153 1.00 -1.80 22.76
N LYS A 154 -0.33 -1.85 22.68
CA LYS A 154 -1.21 -2.21 23.81
C LYS A 154 -2.22 -3.26 23.36
N PRO A 155 -1.78 -4.51 23.14
CA PRO A 155 -2.65 -5.57 22.65
C PRO A 155 -3.87 -5.73 23.56
N PRO A 156 -5.07 -5.97 22.99
CA PRO A 156 -6.25 -6.23 23.79
C PRO A 156 -6.05 -7.48 24.66
N LYS A 157 -6.78 -7.54 25.78
CA LYS A 157 -6.82 -8.76 26.58
C LYS A 157 -7.34 -9.91 25.71
N PRO A 158 -6.77 -11.12 25.81
CA PRO A 158 -7.19 -12.24 24.98
C PRO A 158 -8.69 -12.52 25.15
N ALA A 159 -9.47 -12.30 24.10
CA ALA A 159 -10.87 -12.70 24.05
C ALA A 159 -10.99 -14.19 23.66
N ALA A 160 -12.17 -14.77 23.84
CA ALA A 160 -12.50 -16.04 23.19
C ALA A 160 -12.41 -15.82 21.67
N VAL A 161 -11.67 -16.66 20.97
CA VAL A 161 -11.57 -16.59 19.50
C VAL A 161 -12.70 -17.40 18.90
N GLU A 162 -13.27 -16.90 17.80
CA GLU A 162 -14.28 -17.64 17.03
C GLU A 162 -13.66 -18.86 16.34
N ASP A 163 -14.50 -19.84 15.99
CA ASP A 163 -14.06 -21.02 15.23
C ASP A 163 -13.39 -20.62 13.91
N GLY A 164 -12.23 -21.21 13.62
CA GLY A 164 -11.43 -20.90 12.42
C GLY A 164 -10.53 -19.66 12.56
N GLN A 165 -10.50 -19.02 13.73
CA GLN A 165 -9.54 -17.98 14.05
C GLN A 165 -8.46 -18.49 15.02
N ARG A 166 -7.28 -17.87 14.95
CA ARG A 166 -6.19 -18.05 15.92
C ARG A 166 -5.83 -16.73 16.57
N ARG A 167 -5.46 -16.79 17.85
CA ARG A 167 -4.91 -15.63 18.55
C ARG A 167 -3.58 -15.20 17.91
N LEU A 168 -3.37 -13.89 17.83
CA LEU A 168 -2.07 -13.35 17.49
C LEU A 168 -1.06 -13.67 18.60
N ALA A 169 0.07 -14.23 18.20
CA ALA A 169 1.19 -14.44 19.10
C ALA A 169 1.81 -13.08 19.51
N PRO A 170 2.47 -12.98 20.67
CA PRO A 170 3.18 -11.76 21.08
C PRO A 170 4.15 -11.22 20.04
N SER A 171 4.86 -12.10 19.31
CA SER A 171 5.77 -11.71 18.22
C SER A 171 5.03 -11.04 17.06
N ALA A 172 3.82 -11.51 16.71
CA ALA A 172 3.02 -10.90 15.64
C ALA A 172 2.59 -9.47 15.99
N TRP A 173 2.28 -9.20 17.27
CA TRP A 173 2.04 -7.83 17.74
C TRP A 173 3.27 -6.96 17.64
N GLN A 174 4.44 -7.47 18.03
CA GLN A 174 5.71 -6.74 17.91
C GLN A 174 6.02 -6.41 16.45
N GLU A 175 5.82 -7.35 15.53
CA GLU A 175 5.98 -7.15 14.09
C GLU A 175 5.02 -6.08 13.54
N LEU A 176 3.75 -6.10 13.95
CA LEU A 176 2.77 -5.06 13.57
C LEU A 176 3.16 -3.68 14.10
N ALA A 177 3.57 -3.59 15.37
CA ALA A 177 4.00 -2.32 15.96
C ALA A 177 5.25 -1.76 15.26
N ALA A 178 6.25 -2.61 15.02
CA ALA A 178 7.48 -2.23 14.33
C ALA A 178 7.23 -1.83 12.87
N GLY A 179 6.42 -2.61 12.15
CA GLY A 179 6.04 -2.32 10.77
C GLY A 179 5.26 -1.00 10.65
N ALA A 180 4.25 -0.80 11.50
CA ALA A 180 3.49 0.44 11.53
C ALA A 180 4.38 1.65 11.85
N LYS A 181 5.25 1.55 12.85
CA LYS A 181 6.23 2.60 13.17
C LYS A 181 7.16 2.92 12.00
N ALA A 182 7.71 1.91 11.34
CA ALA A 182 8.59 2.12 10.19
C ALA A 182 7.89 2.87 9.04
N VAL A 183 6.59 2.62 8.83
CA VAL A 183 5.77 3.35 7.85
C VAL A 183 5.49 4.78 8.32
N GLU A 184 5.11 4.98 9.59
CA GLU A 184 4.86 6.31 10.16
C GLU A 184 6.08 7.23 10.11
N ASP A 185 7.26 6.70 10.41
CA ASP A 185 8.51 7.47 10.40
C ASP A 185 9.01 7.68 8.96
N GLY A 186 8.84 6.69 8.08
CA GLY A 186 9.37 6.71 6.72
C GLY A 186 8.70 7.71 5.79
N ALA A 187 7.37 7.88 5.87
CA ALA A 187 6.64 8.78 4.97
C ALA A 187 7.03 10.27 5.15
N PRO A 188 7.09 10.83 6.37
CA PRO A 188 7.57 12.19 6.61
C PRO A 188 9.03 12.39 6.21
N ALA A 189 9.91 11.43 6.51
CA ALA A 189 11.33 11.50 6.14
C ALA A 189 11.51 11.57 4.61
N LEU A 190 10.75 10.76 3.87
CA LEU A 190 10.74 10.81 2.42
C LEU A 190 10.16 12.12 1.87
N ALA A 191 9.11 12.64 2.50
CA ALA A 191 8.51 13.92 2.14
C ALA A 191 9.52 15.06 2.29
N GLU A 192 10.22 15.12 3.42
CA GLU A 192 11.29 16.07 3.68
C GLU A 192 12.42 15.96 2.67
N ALA A 193 13.02 14.77 2.51
CA ALA A 193 14.11 14.54 1.58
C ALA A 193 13.74 14.97 0.16
N THR A 194 12.54 14.62 -0.28
CA THR A 194 12.17 14.88 -1.67
C THR A 194 11.68 16.31 -1.91
N CYS A 195 11.15 17.02 -0.90
CA CYS A 195 10.94 18.47 -1.00
C CYS A 195 12.28 19.23 -1.06
N ALA A 196 13.29 18.79 -0.31
CA ALA A 196 14.63 19.38 -0.37
C ALA A 196 15.31 19.18 -1.74
N LEU A 197 15.11 18.01 -2.37
CA LEU A 197 15.67 17.69 -3.68
C LEU A 197 15.02 18.45 -4.85
N TRP A 198 13.82 19.02 -4.63
CA TRP A 198 12.97 19.58 -5.68
C TRP A 198 12.34 20.94 -5.31
N PRO A 199 13.13 22.04 -5.33
CA PRO A 199 12.63 23.37 -4.94
C PRO A 199 11.42 23.85 -5.74
N GLN A 200 11.34 23.53 -7.04
CA GLN A 200 10.20 23.93 -7.86
C GLN A 200 8.89 23.29 -7.37
N ALA A 201 8.94 22.05 -6.86
CA ALA A 201 7.77 21.42 -6.27
C ALA A 201 7.38 22.05 -4.93
N VAL A 202 8.35 22.61 -4.19
CA VAL A 202 8.08 23.35 -2.95
C VAL A 202 7.23 24.59 -3.23
N GLU A 203 7.62 25.38 -4.23
CA GLU A 203 6.86 26.56 -4.65
C GLU A 203 5.46 26.16 -5.12
N ALA A 204 5.37 25.17 -6.00
CA ALA A 204 4.10 24.73 -6.58
C ALA A 204 3.13 24.11 -5.56
N LEU A 205 3.63 23.57 -4.45
CA LEU A 205 2.81 23.00 -3.38
C LEU A 205 2.46 24.00 -2.26
N GLY A 206 2.90 25.25 -2.35
CA GLY A 206 2.58 26.31 -1.38
C GLY A 206 3.62 26.49 -0.27
N GLY A 207 4.89 26.22 -0.55
CA GLY A 207 6.02 26.39 0.38
C GLY A 207 6.43 25.12 1.12
N SER A 208 7.55 25.19 1.86
CA SER A 208 8.23 24.00 2.40
C SER A 208 7.37 23.20 3.37
N ALA A 209 6.58 23.87 4.21
CA ALA A 209 5.67 23.21 5.15
C ALA A 209 4.56 22.46 4.40
N ALA A 210 3.88 23.11 3.46
CA ALA A 210 2.81 22.51 2.67
C ALA A 210 3.34 21.37 1.77
N CYS A 211 4.53 21.50 1.20
CA CYS A 211 5.18 20.43 0.45
C CYS A 211 5.37 19.18 1.32
N ARG A 212 5.95 19.33 2.52
CA ARG A 212 6.20 18.20 3.42
C ARG A 212 4.90 17.53 3.86
N ASP A 213 3.90 18.31 4.24
CA ASP A 213 2.61 17.78 4.69
C ASP A 213 1.87 17.03 3.56
N LYS A 214 1.66 17.69 2.41
CA LYS A 214 0.99 17.09 1.26
C LYS A 214 1.73 15.84 0.77
N ARG A 215 3.05 15.85 0.78
CA ARG A 215 3.84 14.69 0.33
C ARG A 215 3.87 13.55 1.34
N THR A 216 3.73 13.84 2.63
CA THR A 216 3.55 12.80 3.64
C THR A 216 2.30 11.97 3.28
N HIS A 217 1.17 12.63 2.98
CA HIS A 217 -0.04 11.95 2.52
C HIS A 217 0.14 11.23 1.19
N TYR A 218 0.86 11.82 0.24
CA TYR A 218 1.19 11.15 -1.02
C TYR A 218 1.91 9.81 -0.81
N TYR A 219 2.90 9.75 0.09
CA TYR A 219 3.61 8.51 0.38
C TYR A 219 2.73 7.46 1.06
N PHE A 220 1.86 7.87 2.00
CA PHE A 220 0.87 6.97 2.58
C PHE A 220 -0.11 6.41 1.53
N ALA A 221 -0.44 7.19 0.50
CA ALA A 221 -1.36 6.77 -0.55
C ALA A 221 -0.80 5.74 -1.56
N HIS A 222 0.50 5.40 -1.48
CA HIS A 222 1.11 4.42 -2.40
C HIS A 222 0.52 3.01 -2.27
N CYS A 223 -0.13 2.72 -1.15
CA CYS A 223 -0.74 1.45 -0.85
C CYS A 223 -2.09 1.66 -0.19
N ASN A 224 -3.14 1.07 -0.75
CA ASN A 224 -4.48 1.15 -0.17
C ASN A 224 -4.55 0.22 1.06
N LEU A 225 -4.04 0.72 2.18
CA LEU A 225 -4.29 0.16 3.51
C LEU A 225 -5.68 0.60 3.93
N ARG A 226 -6.54 -0.38 4.14
CA ARG A 226 -7.84 -0.19 4.78
C ARG A 226 -7.88 -1.16 5.93
N GLU A 227 -8.50 -0.76 7.04
CA GLU A 227 -8.97 -1.74 7.99
C GLU A 227 -9.89 -2.71 7.24
N SER A 228 -9.67 -4.01 7.44
CA SER A 228 -10.68 -4.97 7.04
C SER A 228 -11.98 -4.55 7.73
N PRO A 229 -13.10 -4.42 7.01
CA PRO A 229 -14.37 -4.18 7.69
C PRO A 229 -14.52 -5.24 8.77
N PRO A 230 -15.08 -4.90 9.96
CA PRO A 230 -15.39 -5.91 10.94
C PRO A 230 -16.15 -7.03 10.21
N GLY A 231 -15.70 -8.27 10.42
CA GLY A 231 -16.38 -9.42 9.83
C GLY A 231 -17.88 -9.31 10.10
N PRO A 232 -18.76 -9.84 9.23
CA PRO A 232 -20.17 -9.86 9.54
C PRO A 232 -20.32 -10.46 10.93
N THR A 233 -20.87 -9.69 11.88
CA THR A 233 -21.13 -10.19 13.22
C THR A 233 -22.07 -11.35 13.02
N VAL A 234 -21.59 -12.58 13.24
CA VAL A 234 -22.45 -13.76 13.18
C VAL A 234 -23.39 -13.63 14.36
N THR A 235 -24.49 -12.89 14.14
CA THR A 235 -25.59 -12.86 15.07
C THR A 235 -26.05 -14.30 15.11
N LYS A 236 -25.80 -15.00 16.23
CA LYS A 236 -26.26 -16.38 16.44
C LYS A 236 -27.69 -16.45 15.92
N VAL A 237 -27.88 -17.07 14.77
CA VAL A 237 -29.21 -17.39 14.26
C VAL A 237 -29.71 -18.39 15.28
N GLY A 238 -30.58 -17.93 16.17
CA GLY A 238 -31.20 -18.78 17.18
C GLY A 238 -31.70 -20.03 16.47
N SER A 239 -31.33 -21.19 17.00
CA SER A 239 -31.62 -22.50 16.44
C SER A 239 -33.09 -22.57 16.01
N ALA A 240 -33.34 -22.38 14.71
CA ALA A 240 -34.66 -22.52 14.15
C ALA A 240 -35.00 -24.00 14.24
N THR A 241 -35.94 -24.31 15.13
CA THR A 241 -36.56 -25.62 15.25
C THR A 241 -37.15 -25.99 13.89
N GLU A 242 -36.84 -27.19 13.41
CA GLU A 242 -37.35 -27.76 12.17
C GLU A 242 -38.84 -27.47 11.97
N ARG A 243 -39.18 -26.76 10.88
CA ARG A 243 -40.49 -26.86 10.23
C ARG A 243 -40.32 -26.85 8.72
N THR A 244 -40.48 -28.06 8.18
CA THR A 244 -41.20 -28.44 6.94
C THR A 244 -40.72 -27.84 5.59
N PRO A 245 -40.59 -28.65 4.51
CA PRO A 245 -40.04 -28.20 3.24
C PRO A 245 -41.09 -27.46 2.40
N GLY A 246 -40.70 -26.29 1.87
CA GLY A 246 -41.47 -25.53 0.89
C GLY A 246 -40.67 -24.33 0.37
N ASP A 247 -40.11 -24.50 -0.83
CA ASP A 247 -39.57 -23.52 -1.78
C ASP A 247 -39.08 -22.15 -1.26
N LEU A 248 -37.76 -21.95 -1.27
CA LEU A 248 -37.15 -20.62 -1.29
C LEU A 248 -36.23 -20.46 -2.50
N GLN A 249 -36.68 -19.69 -3.48
CA GLN A 249 -35.84 -19.10 -4.52
C GLN A 249 -35.04 -17.94 -3.92
N VAL A 250 -33.71 -18.01 -4.02
CA VAL A 250 -32.81 -16.89 -3.71
C VAL A 250 -32.32 -16.31 -5.04
N SER A 251 -32.78 -15.09 -5.34
CA SER A 251 -32.27 -14.29 -6.46
C SER A 251 -31.15 -13.37 -5.95
N VAL A 252 -29.96 -13.47 -6.54
CA VAL A 252 -28.82 -12.58 -6.25
C VAL A 252 -28.66 -11.62 -7.43
N SER A 253 -28.87 -10.33 -7.18
CA SER A 253 -28.60 -9.27 -8.16
C SER A 253 -27.15 -8.79 -8.02
N LEU A 254 -26.37 -8.94 -9.09
CA LEU A 254 -25.05 -8.33 -9.26
C LEU A 254 -25.22 -6.88 -9.76
N VAL A 255 -24.76 -5.91 -8.99
CA VAL A 255 -24.64 -4.51 -9.44
C VAL A 255 -23.26 -4.33 -10.07
N GLN A 256 -23.26 -3.84 -11.31
CA GLN A 256 -22.07 -3.52 -12.12
C GLN A 256 -21.43 -2.19 -11.71
#